data_AF-A0A2V5MPM5-F1
#
_entry.id   AF-A0A2V5MPM5-F1
#
_cell.length_a   1.000
_cell.length_b   1.000
_cell.length_c   1.000
_cell.angle_alpha   90.00
_cell.angle_beta   90.00
_cell.angle_gamma   90.00
#
_symmetry.space_group_name_H-M   'P 1'
#
loop_
_entity.id
_entity.type
_entity.pdbx_description
1 polymer ?
#
loop_
_entity_poly.entity_id
_entity_poly.type
_entity_poly.pdbx_seq_one_letter_code
_entity_poly.pdbx_strand_id
1 'polypeptide(L)' 'MRHDINNHLSMIVAIAELVRINPETGRRMAATLSEQPPKITQQLDRFIADFEAMFGITRSQ' A
#
# COMPACT_ATOMS: atom_id res chain seq x y z
N MET A 1 11.32 -1.98 -1.53
CA MET A 1 10.37 -1.25 -0.68
C MET A 1 9.87 0.07 -1.29
N ARG A 2 10.67 1.15 -1.38
CA ARG A 2 10.14 2.45 -1.88
C ARG A 2 9.49 2.31 -3.26
N HIS A 3 10.14 1.59 -4.16
CA HIS A 3 9.61 1.26 -5.49
C HIS A 3 8.27 0.49 -5.40
N ASP A 4 8.19 -0.50 -4.52
CA ASP A 4 7.01 -1.36 -4.40
C ASP A 4 5.82 -0.61 -3.80
N ILE A 5 6.06 0.20 -2.76
CA ILE A 5 5.06 1.12 -2.19
C ILE A 5 4.57 2.10 -3.27
N ASN A 6 5.48 2.68 -4.05
CA ASN A 6 5.12 3.60 -5.13
C ASN A 6 4.28 2.92 -6.22
N ASN A 7 4.52 1.64 -6.51
CA ASN A 7 3.70 0.88 -7.46
C ASN A 7 2.28 0.66 -6.93
N HIS A 8 2.14 0.29 -5.66
CA HIS A 8 0.83 0.17 -5.01
C HIS A 8 0.06 1.51 -5.01
N LEU A 9 0.74 2.61 -4.67
CA LEU A 9 0.16 3.96 -4.69
C LEU A 9 -0.24 4.40 -6.10
N SER A 10 0.62 4.18 -7.09
CA SER A 10 0.32 4.49 -8.51
C SER A 10 -0.93 3.76 -8.98
N MET A 11 -1.10 2.49 -8.59
CA MET A 11 -2.29 1.70 -8.92
C MET A 11 -3.55 2.22 -8.23
N ILE A 12 -3.46 2.62 -6.95
CA ILE A 12 -4.59 3.26 -6.24
C ILE A 12 -5.02 4.52 -6.98
N VAL A 13 -4.07 5.39 -7.36
CA VAL A 13 -4.35 6.64 -8.09
C VAL A 13 -4.98 6.35 -9.44
N ALA A 14 -4.42 5.43 -10.23
CA ALA A 14 -4.94 5.08 -11.54
C ALA A 14 -6.38 4.52 -11.46
N ILE A 15 -6.67 3.66 -10.47
CA ILE A 15 -8.03 3.15 -10.26
C ILE A 15 -8.98 4.28 -9.87
N ALA A 16 -8.57 5.18 -8.96
CA ALA A 16 -9.39 6.32 -8.55
C ALA A 16 -9.73 7.25 -9.73
N GLU A 17 -8.75 7.51 -10.61
CA GLU A 17 -8.97 8.29 -11.83
C GLU A 17 -9.91 7.59 -12.81
N LEU A 18 -9.76 6.28 -12.99
CA LEU A 18 -10.65 5.47 -13.84
C LEU A 18 -12.09 5.44 -13.30
N VAL A 19 -12.29 5.31 -11.99
CA VAL A 19 -13.62 5.36 -11.36
C VAL A 19 -14.29 6.70 -11.59
N ARG A 20 -13.52 7.80 -11.53
CA ARG A 20 -14.01 9.15 -11.82
C ARG A 20 -14.51 9.30 -13.26
N ILE A 21 -13.85 8.64 -14.22
CA ILE A 21 -14.20 8.69 -15.65
C ILE A 21 -15.34 7.72 -15.98
N ASN A 22 -15.30 6.51 -15.40
CA ASN A 22 -16.29 5.46 -15.60
C ASN A 22 -16.52 4.67 -14.30
N PRO A 23 -17.59 5.00 -13.54
CA PRO A 23 -17.91 4.35 -12.27
C PRO A 23 -18.11 2.83 -12.35
N GLU A 24 -18.52 2.28 -13.50
CA GLU A 24 -18.68 0.83 -13.69
C GLU A 24 -17.36 0.08 -13.53
N THR A 25 -16.25 0.69 -13.96
CA THR A 25 -14.90 0.12 -13.82
C THR A 25 -14.54 -0.02 -12.35
N GLY A 26 -15.02 0.89 -11.49
CA GLY A 26 -14.80 0.84 -10.04
C GLY A 26 -15.30 -0.46 -9.42
N ARG A 27 -16.45 -0.99 -9.87
CA ARG A 27 -16.96 -2.28 -9.38
C ARG A 27 -16.05 -3.46 -9.74
N ARG A 28 -15.45 -3.44 -10.94
CA ARG A 28 -14.56 -4.50 -11.41
C ARG A 28 -13.19 -4.47 -10.72
N MET A 29 -12.75 -3.29 -10.28
CA MET A 29 -11.43 -3.08 -9.67
C MET A 29 -11.47 -2.86 -8.16
N ALA A 30 -12.65 -2.87 -7.53
CA ALA A 30 -12.83 -2.63 -6.09
C ALA A 30 -12.03 -3.61 -5.23
N ALA A 31 -11.96 -4.89 -5.62
CA ALA A 31 -11.15 -5.90 -4.95
C ALA A 31 -9.66 -5.53 -5.03
N THR A 32 -9.16 -5.28 -6.24
CA THR A 32 -7.77 -4.86 -6.47
C THR A 32 -7.40 -3.62 -5.67
N LEU A 33 -8.28 -2.61 -5.62
CA LEU A 33 -8.07 -1.37 -4.87
C LEU A 33 -8.00 -1.65 -3.36
N SER A 34 -8.91 -2.46 -2.84
CA SER A 34 -9.00 -2.77 -1.40
C SER A 34 -7.79 -3.57 -0.91
N GLU A 35 -7.12 -4.32 -1.78
CA GLU A 35 -5.90 -5.05 -1.45
C GLU A 35 -4.63 -4.21 -1.39
N GLN A 36 -4.59 -3.00 -1.99
CA GLN A 36 -3.36 -2.21 -2.03
C GLN A 36 -2.96 -1.63 -0.66
N PRO A 37 -3.86 -1.04 0.14
CA PRO A 37 -3.53 -0.52 1.47
C PRO A 37 -2.89 -1.54 2.42
N PRO A 38 -3.40 -2.77 2.58
CA PRO A 38 -2.76 -3.76 3.46
C PRO A 38 -1.38 -4.19 2.94
N LYS A 39 -1.15 -4.26 1.62
CA LYS A 39 0.17 -4.57 1.04
C LYS A 39 1.19 -3.46 1.36
N ILE A 40 0.78 -2.20 1.28
CA ILE A 40 1.63 -1.05 1.67
C ILE A 40 1.96 -1.14 3.16
N THR A 41 0.96 -1.36 4.01
CA THR A 41 1.13 -1.45 5.46
C THR A 41 2.09 -2.56 5.83
N GLN A 42 1.92 -3.75 5.26
CA GLN A 42 2.81 -4.88 5.49
C GLN A 42 4.27 -4.60 5.11
N GLN A 43 4.49 -3.93 3.97
CA GLN A 43 5.85 -3.56 3.55
C GLN A 43 6.48 -2.52 4.49
N LEU A 44 5.69 -1.55 4.95
CA LEU A 44 6.13 -0.55 5.90
C LEU A 44 6.45 -1.17 7.26
N ASP A 45 5.57 -2.03 7.78
CA ASP A 45 5.77 -2.73 9.05
C ASP A 45 7.04 -3.57 9.02
N ARG A 46 7.30 -4.26 7.91
CA ARG A 46 8.53 -5.03 7.72
C ARG A 46 9.76 -4.15 7.78
N PHE A 47 9.75 -3.01 7.08
CA PHE A 47 10.87 -2.07 7.14
C PHE A 47 11.07 -1.47 8.52
N ILE A 48 9.99 -1.15 9.23
CA ILE A 48 10.07 -0.65 10.60
C ILE A 48 10.69 -1.72 11.49
N ALA A 49 10.27 -2.98 11.40
CA ALA A 49 10.85 -4.07 12.16
C ALA A 49 12.34 -4.27 11.84
N ASP A 50 12.71 -4.28 10.56
CA ASP A 50 14.10 -4.41 10.11
C ASP A 50 14.96 -3.22 10.59
N PHE A 51 14.41 -2.00 10.54
CA PHE A 51 15.05 -0.78 11.03
C PHE A 51 15.24 -0.83 12.55
N GLU A 52 14.19 -1.13 13.31
CA GLU A 52 14.23 -1.24 14.77
C GLU A 52 15.25 -2.29 15.20
N ALA A 53 15.27 -3.46 14.55
CA ALA A 53 16.24 -4.52 14.81
C ALA A 53 17.69 -4.08 14.50
N MET A 54 17.90 -3.40 13.38
CA MET A 54 19.24 -2.93 12.97
C MET A 54 19.82 -1.89 13.94
N PHE A 55 18.97 -1.06 14.54
CA PHE A 55 19.40 -0.02 15.49
C PHE A 55 19.21 -0.38 16.96
N GLY A 56 18.78 -1.60 17.28
CA GLY A 56 18.55 -2.05 18.66
C GLY A 56 17.43 -1.29 19.37
N ILE A 57 16.49 -0.71 18.61
CA ILE A 57 15.34 -0.01 19.16
C ILE A 57 14.36 -1.06 19.68
N THR A 58 14.12 -1.07 20.98
CA THR A 58 13.10 -1.90 21.61
C THR A 58 11.91 -1.02 21.96
N ARG A 59 10.71 -1.37 21.47
CA ARG A 59 9.49 -0.70 21.93
C ARG A 59 9.28 -1.10 23.38
N SER A 60 9.38 -0.12 24.28
CA SER A 60 8.82 -0.26 25.63
C SER A 60 7.31 -0.32 25.45
N GLN A 61 6.73 -1.47 25.82
CA GLN A 61 5.28 -1.65 25.83
C GLN A 61 4.63 -0.76 26.89
#